data_AF-A0A101GAP3-F1
#
_entry.id   AF-A0A101GAP3-F1
#
_cell.length_a   1.000
_cell.length_b   1.000
_cell.length_c   1.000
_cell.angle_alpha   90.00
_cell.angle_beta   90.00
_cell.angle_gamma   90.00
#
_symmetry.space_group_name_H-M   'P 1'
#
loop_
_entity.id
_entity.type
_entity.pdbx_description
1 polymer ?
#
loop_
_entity_poly.entity_id
_entity_poly.type
_entity_poly.pdbx_seq_one_letter_code
_entity_poly.pdbx_strand_id
1 'polypeptide(L)'
;MGYIKSAREIALEKIENEKLSAQEISEIKQQEKINSILAKYYKDQIEPDELWHYFKGIPLKYLIQAQNSFIKSLTFQSNDYDFEKRKKGVLAIENLKKLNQFSNIEYYFEQLINIQKEFQKNKEQLIDYVREDLRRNPQKKLQTFQQGNQIIIKELSVEEVLEQDRVL
;
A
#
# COMPACT_ATOMS: atom_id res chain seq x y z
N MET A 1 18.06 -8.50 -6.59
CA MET A 1 17.08 -7.85 -5.69
C MET A 1 17.72 -6.59 -5.13
N GLY A 2 17.28 -5.41 -5.55
CA GLY A 2 17.88 -4.14 -5.13
C GLY A 2 17.44 -3.79 -3.72
N TYR A 3 18.39 -3.68 -2.80
CA TYR A 3 18.15 -3.22 -1.43
C TYR A 3 17.75 -1.73 -1.46
N ILE A 4 16.55 -1.40 -0.97
CA ILE A 4 16.13 -0.01 -0.80
C ILE A 4 16.73 0.50 0.50
N LYS A 5 17.80 1.28 0.39
CA LYS A 5 18.51 1.88 1.53
C LYS A 5 17.57 2.79 2.32
N SER A 6 17.60 2.65 3.63
CA SER A 6 16.92 3.56 4.56
C SER A 6 17.50 4.97 4.46
N ALA A 7 16.72 5.99 4.81
CA ALA A 7 17.19 7.37 4.85
C ALA A 7 18.44 7.55 5.75
N ARG A 8 18.58 6.71 6.79
CA ARG A 8 19.75 6.65 7.65
C ARG A 8 20.99 6.10 6.93
N GLU A 9 20.84 5.07 6.11
CA GLU A 9 21.96 4.51 5.33
C GLU A 9 22.42 5.48 4.24
N ILE A 10 21.48 6.15 3.56
CA ILE A 10 21.81 7.20 2.58
C ILE A 10 22.51 8.38 3.28
N ALA A 11 22.08 8.75 4.48
CA ALA A 11 22.73 9.78 5.28
C ALA A 11 24.13 9.36 5.75
N LEU A 12 24.32 8.11 6.18
CA LEU A 12 25.63 7.57 6.59
C LEU A 12 26.61 7.48 5.41
N GLU A 13 26.15 7.10 4.22
CA GLU A 13 26.97 7.10 3.00
C GLU A 13 27.38 8.52 2.57
N LYS A 14 26.50 9.51 2.77
CA LYS A 14 26.81 10.93 2.53
C LYS A 14 27.81 11.50 3.54
N ILE A 15 27.74 11.08 4.80
CA ILE A 15 28.64 11.54 5.89
C ILE A 15 30.11 11.20 5.58
N GLU A 16 30.37 10.18 4.76
CA GLU A 16 31.73 9.81 4.34
C GLU A 16 32.37 10.86 3.42
N ASN A 17 31.58 11.73 2.76
CA ASN A 17 32.11 12.72 1.79
C ASN A 17 31.68 14.18 2.04
N GLU A 18 30.58 14.47 2.75
CA GLU A 18 30.12 15.84 3.06
C GLU A 18 29.38 15.91 4.41
N LYS A 19 29.67 16.93 5.25
CA LYS A 19 28.94 17.16 6.51
C LYS A 19 27.53 17.67 6.20
N LEU A 20 26.51 16.93 6.68
CA LEU A 20 25.11 17.36 6.62
C LEU A 20 24.92 18.72 7.29
N SER A 21 24.12 19.56 6.66
CA SER A 21 23.70 20.84 7.22
C SER A 21 22.78 20.66 8.43
N ALA A 22 22.71 21.67 9.31
CA ALA A 22 21.79 21.66 10.45
C ALA A 22 20.31 21.51 10.01
N GLN A 23 19.96 22.01 8.81
CA GLN A 23 18.64 21.85 8.23
C GLN A 23 18.37 20.38 7.87
N GLU A 24 19.29 19.73 7.14
CA GLU A 24 19.14 18.30 6.76
C GLU A 24 19.04 17.39 7.99
N ILE A 25 19.85 17.65 9.02
CA ILE A 25 19.78 16.90 10.28
C ILE A 25 18.41 17.07 10.94
N SER A 26 17.84 18.29 10.92
CA SER A 26 16.50 18.55 11.46
C SER A 26 15.43 17.81 10.65
N GLU A 27 15.53 17.80 9.32
CA GLU A 27 14.59 17.09 8.45
C GLU A 27 14.60 15.58 8.68
N ILE A 28 15.79 14.99 8.81
CA ILE A 28 15.95 13.56 9.14
C ILE A 28 15.29 13.25 10.47
N LYS A 29 15.55 14.05 11.51
CA LYS A 29 14.96 13.83 12.85
C LYS A 29 13.42 13.90 12.82
N GLN A 30 12.85 14.84 12.07
CA GLN A 30 11.40 14.95 11.95
C GLN A 30 10.82 13.73 11.22
N GLN A 31 11.46 13.29 10.14
CA GLN A 31 11.03 12.10 9.40
C GLN A 31 11.13 10.83 10.26
N GLU A 32 12.21 10.66 11.03
CA GLU A 32 12.37 9.54 11.96
C GLU A 32 11.28 9.53 13.02
N LYS A 33 10.94 10.70 13.57
CA LYS A 33 9.83 10.84 14.53
C LYS A 33 8.51 10.38 13.93
N ILE A 34 8.17 10.83 12.72
CA ILE A 34 6.95 10.42 12.01
C ILE A 34 6.95 8.90 11.79
N ASN A 35 8.04 8.36 11.25
CA ASN A 35 8.17 6.93 10.96
C ASN A 35 8.00 6.08 12.23
N SER A 36 8.57 6.53 13.36
CA SER A 36 8.42 5.85 14.65
C SER A 36 6.96 5.84 15.13
N ILE A 37 6.25 6.97 15.02
CA ILE A 37 4.84 7.06 15.41
C ILE A 37 3.98 6.15 14.52
N LEU A 38 4.17 6.23 13.19
CA LEU A 38 3.43 5.40 12.24
C LEU A 38 3.69 3.90 12.48
N ALA A 39 4.94 3.52 12.75
CA ALA A 39 5.29 2.12 13.02
C ALA A 39 4.58 1.58 14.27
N LYS A 40 4.51 2.37 15.35
CA LYS A 40 3.77 2.01 16.57
C LYS A 40 2.28 1.89 16.29
N TYR A 41 1.71 2.86 15.56
CA TYR A 41 0.31 2.84 15.18
C TYR A 41 -0.05 1.62 14.32
N TYR A 42 0.74 1.31 13.29
CA TYR A 42 0.50 0.14 12.45
C TYR A 42 0.60 -1.18 13.21
N LYS A 43 1.38 -1.24 14.30
CA LYS A 43 1.48 -2.38 15.21
C LYS A 43 0.42 -2.41 16.33
N ASP A 44 -0.59 -1.55 16.26
CA ASP A 44 -1.67 -1.46 17.26
C ASP A 44 -1.15 -1.11 18.67
N GLN A 45 -0.03 -0.37 18.72
CA GLN A 45 0.56 0.12 19.98
C GLN A 45 0.10 1.54 20.33
N ILE A 46 -0.62 2.19 19.42
CA ILE A 46 -1.22 3.51 19.58
C ILE A 46 -2.64 3.40 19.06
N GLU A 47 -3.62 3.77 19.88
CA GLU A 47 -5.01 3.82 19.46
C GLU A 47 -5.28 5.03 18.55
N PRO A 48 -6.25 4.94 17.62
CA PRO A 48 -6.54 6.04 16.70
C PRO A 48 -6.90 7.35 17.41
N ASP A 49 -7.61 7.26 18.54
CA ASP A 49 -8.03 8.43 19.32
C ASP A 49 -6.87 9.08 20.08
N GLU A 50 -5.78 8.36 20.29
CA GLU A 50 -4.57 8.86 20.94
C GLU A 50 -3.54 9.39 19.93
N LEU A 51 -3.67 9.01 18.65
CA LEU A 51 -2.67 9.28 17.62
C LEU A 51 -2.35 10.78 17.48
N TRP A 52 -3.36 11.64 17.61
CA TRP A 52 -3.18 13.09 17.50
C TRP A 52 -2.23 13.66 18.58
N HIS A 53 -2.17 13.05 19.78
CA HIS A 53 -1.24 13.47 20.82
C HIS A 53 0.22 13.35 20.36
N TYR A 54 0.55 12.28 19.64
CA TYR A 54 1.90 12.01 19.16
C TYR A 54 2.33 12.95 18.02
N PHE A 55 1.35 13.43 17.25
CA PHE A 55 1.58 14.40 16.16
C PHE A 55 1.50 15.87 16.61
N LYS A 56 1.11 16.15 17.86
CA LYS A 56 0.99 17.51 18.38
C LYS A 56 2.35 18.24 18.32
N GLY A 57 2.32 19.47 17.80
CA GLY A 57 3.52 20.31 17.65
C GLY A 57 4.43 19.93 16.47
N ILE A 58 4.08 18.92 15.68
CA ILE A 58 4.78 18.63 14.43
C ILE A 58 4.39 19.69 13.37
N PRO A 59 5.35 20.29 12.64
CA PRO A 59 5.04 21.28 11.60
C PRO A 59 4.13 20.73 10.50
N LEU A 60 3.27 21.60 9.93
CA LEU A 60 2.25 21.22 8.95
C LEU A 60 2.81 20.40 7.76
N LYS A 61 4.01 20.75 7.26
CA LYS A 61 4.64 20.01 6.14
C LYS A 61 4.82 18.52 6.44
N TYR A 62 5.11 18.17 7.69
CA TYR A 62 5.32 16.81 8.15
C TYR A 62 4.01 16.09 8.49
N LEU A 63 3.00 16.82 8.97
CA LEU A 63 1.65 16.27 9.14
C LEU A 63 1.09 15.79 7.79
N ILE A 64 1.29 16.57 6.73
CA ILE A 64 0.89 16.20 5.37
C ILE A 64 1.65 14.96 4.90
N GLN A 65 2.95 14.86 5.18
CA GLN A 65 3.73 13.65 4.85
C GLN A 65 3.21 12.41 5.58
N ALA A 66 2.84 12.53 6.85
CA ALA A 66 2.27 11.43 7.63
C ALA A 66 0.92 10.96 7.04
N GLN A 67 0.03 11.88 6.68
CA GLN A 67 -1.23 11.54 6.00
C GLN A 67 -1.00 10.86 4.64
N ASN A 68 -0.06 11.38 3.84
CA ASN A 68 0.34 10.74 2.59
C ASN A 68 0.89 9.32 2.82
N SER A 69 1.54 9.06 3.94
CA SER A 69 2.05 7.72 4.28
C SER A 69 0.91 6.74 4.57
N PHE A 70 -0.16 7.19 5.23
CA PHE A 70 -1.37 6.38 5.40
C PHE A 70 -2.01 6.04 4.05
N ILE A 71 -2.22 7.06 3.21
CA ILE A 71 -2.85 6.89 1.90
C ILE A 71 -2.03 5.94 1.01
N LYS A 72 -0.70 6.10 0.98
CA LYS A 72 0.20 5.23 0.20
C LYS A 72 0.25 3.78 0.70
N SER A 73 -0.15 3.53 1.95
CA SER A 73 -0.22 2.18 2.50
C SER A 73 -1.50 1.43 2.08
N LEU A 74 -2.50 2.14 1.55
CA LEU A 74 -3.72 1.51 1.04
C LEU A 74 -3.43 0.83 -0.29
N THR A 75 -3.82 -0.42 -0.38
CA THR A 75 -3.80 -1.22 -1.61
C THR A 75 -5.20 -1.76 -1.91
N PHE A 76 -5.45 -2.20 -3.14
CA PHE A 76 -6.71 -2.88 -3.50
C PHE A 76 -6.94 -4.18 -2.71
N GLN A 77 -5.90 -4.74 -2.08
CA GLN A 77 -5.96 -5.95 -1.26
C GLN A 77 -6.16 -5.67 0.24
N SER A 78 -6.23 -4.39 0.64
CA SER A 78 -6.42 -4.03 2.05
C SER A 78 -7.78 -4.56 2.53
N ASN A 79 -7.84 -5.16 3.71
CA ASN A 79 -9.12 -5.53 4.30
C ASN A 79 -9.81 -4.29 4.92
N ASP A 80 -11.07 -4.46 5.32
CA ASP A 80 -11.87 -3.38 5.93
C ASP A 80 -11.22 -2.80 7.19
N TYR A 81 -10.59 -3.65 8.01
CA TYR A 81 -9.87 -3.22 9.21
C TYR A 81 -8.72 -2.28 8.86
N ASP A 82 -7.90 -2.69 7.87
CA ASP A 82 -6.77 -1.91 7.42
C ASP A 82 -7.22 -0.57 6.84
N PHE A 83 -8.32 -0.58 6.08
CA PHE A 83 -8.89 0.62 5.49
C PHE A 83 -9.37 1.61 6.56
N GLU A 84 -10.19 1.16 7.51
CA GLU A 84 -10.70 1.97 8.60
C GLU A 84 -9.58 2.51 9.49
N LYS A 85 -8.55 1.69 9.76
CA LYS A 85 -7.37 2.12 10.51
C LYS A 85 -6.65 3.28 9.82
N ARG A 86 -6.55 3.27 8.48
CA ARG A 86 -5.90 4.34 7.70
C ARG A 86 -6.78 5.59 7.68
N LYS A 87 -8.10 5.43 7.52
CA LYS A 87 -9.09 6.51 7.61
C LYS A 87 -8.97 7.24 8.94
N LYS A 88 -9.06 6.51 10.05
CA LYS A 88 -8.94 7.09 11.40
C LYS A 88 -7.59 7.76 11.62
N GLY A 89 -6.50 7.17 11.11
CA GLY A 89 -5.16 7.76 11.21
C GLY A 89 -5.04 9.10 10.48
N VAL A 90 -5.60 9.20 9.26
CA VAL A 90 -5.62 10.45 8.49
C VAL A 90 -6.48 11.51 9.20
N LEU A 91 -7.65 11.13 9.70
CA LEU A 91 -8.58 12.01 10.42
C LEU A 91 -7.96 12.52 11.73
N ALA A 92 -7.30 11.67 12.51
CA ALA A 92 -6.61 12.08 13.74
C ALA A 92 -5.56 13.18 13.48
N ILE A 93 -4.82 13.09 12.36
CA ILE A 93 -3.86 14.13 11.96
C ILE A 93 -4.59 15.37 11.43
N GLU A 94 -5.70 15.20 10.72
CA GLU A 94 -6.48 16.32 10.17
C GLU A 94 -6.99 17.25 11.27
N ASN A 95 -7.33 16.71 12.45
CA ASN A 95 -7.78 17.46 13.63
C ASN A 95 -6.74 18.49 14.12
N LEU A 96 -5.47 18.30 13.77
CA LEU A 96 -4.39 19.20 14.17
C LEU A 96 -4.23 20.40 13.22
N LYS A 97 -4.92 20.41 12.08
CA LYS A 97 -4.83 21.49 11.09
C LYS A 97 -5.87 22.57 11.36
N LYS A 98 -5.47 23.84 11.19
CA LYS A 98 -6.36 25.00 11.32
C LYS A 98 -7.49 25.01 10.29
N LEU A 99 -7.15 24.68 9.04
CA LEU A 99 -8.11 24.52 7.94
C LEU A 99 -8.26 23.03 7.69
N ASN A 100 -9.17 22.41 8.43
CA ASN A 100 -9.41 20.99 8.31
C ASN A 100 -10.38 20.67 7.17
N GLN A 101 -10.26 19.46 6.63
CA GLN A 101 -11.03 18.96 5.49
C GLN A 101 -11.75 17.65 5.87
N PHE A 102 -12.23 17.54 7.12
CA PHE A 102 -12.81 16.31 7.68
C PHE A 102 -13.84 15.66 6.77
N SER A 103 -14.91 16.40 6.44
CA SER A 103 -16.00 15.88 5.63
C SER A 103 -15.53 15.43 4.24
N ASN A 104 -14.57 16.14 3.65
CA ASN A 104 -14.00 15.78 2.36
C ASN A 104 -13.17 14.49 2.45
N ILE A 105 -12.36 14.34 3.49
CA ILE A 105 -11.58 13.12 3.72
C ILE A 105 -12.51 11.93 3.92
N GLU A 106 -13.52 12.05 4.79
CA GLU A 106 -14.50 10.98 4.98
C GLU A 106 -15.17 10.59 3.67
N TYR A 107 -15.66 11.58 2.91
CA TYR A 107 -16.25 11.35 1.60
C TYR A 107 -15.32 10.58 0.65
N TYR A 108 -14.06 11.02 0.50
CA TYR A 108 -13.11 10.34 -0.39
C TYR A 108 -12.76 8.92 0.07
N PHE A 109 -12.69 8.68 1.39
CA PHE A 109 -12.50 7.32 1.90
C PHE A 109 -13.71 6.42 1.57
N GLU A 110 -14.95 6.91 1.68
CA GLU A 110 -16.12 6.14 1.23
C GLU A 110 -16.07 5.82 -0.28
N GLN A 111 -15.63 6.78 -1.10
CA GLN A 111 -15.46 6.52 -2.54
C GLN A 111 -14.41 5.45 -2.82
N LEU A 112 -13.29 5.47 -2.09
CA LEU A 112 -12.23 4.46 -2.23
C LEU A 112 -12.72 3.05 -1.83
N ILE A 113 -13.54 2.93 -0.79
CA ILE A 113 -14.18 1.65 -0.40
C ILE A 113 -15.05 1.14 -1.55
N ASN A 114 -15.86 2.00 -2.16
CA ASN A 114 -16.75 1.62 -3.25
C ASN A 114 -15.95 1.12 -4.46
N ILE A 115 -14.90 1.84 -4.86
CA ILE A 115 -14.00 1.44 -5.94
C ILE A 115 -13.36 0.07 -5.64
N GLN A 116 -12.92 -0.15 -4.39
CA GLN A 116 -12.32 -1.42 -3.99
C GLN A 116 -13.33 -2.58 -4.10
N LYS A 117 -14.56 -2.38 -3.63
CA LYS A 117 -15.64 -3.38 -3.71
C LYS A 117 -15.99 -3.71 -5.16
N GLU A 118 -16.10 -2.69 -6.01
CA GLU A 118 -16.35 -2.88 -7.44
C GLU A 118 -15.21 -3.65 -8.11
N PHE A 119 -13.96 -3.31 -7.81
CA PHE A 119 -12.80 -4.03 -8.31
C PHE A 119 -12.83 -5.51 -7.91
N GLN A 120 -13.10 -5.80 -6.64
CA GLN A 120 -13.14 -7.18 -6.13
C GLN A 120 -14.28 -7.97 -6.78
N LYS A 121 -15.48 -7.37 -6.90
CA LYS A 121 -16.62 -7.97 -7.60
C LYS A 121 -16.29 -8.28 -9.06
N ASN A 122 -15.70 -7.33 -9.78
CA ASN A 122 -15.35 -7.52 -11.20
C ASN A 122 -14.28 -8.62 -11.36
N LYS A 123 -13.31 -8.68 -10.43
CA LYS A 123 -12.30 -9.74 -10.40
C LYS A 123 -12.93 -11.11 -10.21
N GLU A 124 -13.86 -11.26 -9.25
CA GLU A 124 -14.57 -12.51 -8.99
C GLU A 124 -15.40 -12.95 -10.20
N GLN A 125 -16.15 -12.02 -10.81
CA GLN A 125 -16.93 -12.30 -12.02
C GLN A 125 -16.07 -12.76 -13.18
N LEU A 126 -14.89 -12.17 -13.37
CA LEU A 126 -13.94 -12.59 -14.41
C LEU A 126 -13.39 -14.00 -14.13
N ILE A 127 -13.04 -14.29 -12.87
CA ILE A 127 -12.57 -15.61 -12.47
C ILE A 127 -13.65 -16.67 -12.71
N ASP A 128 -14.90 -16.39 -12.34
CA ASP A 128 -16.02 -17.32 -12.55
C ASP A 128 -16.33 -17.53 -14.04
N TYR A 129 -16.24 -16.47 -14.84
CA TYR A 129 -16.34 -16.58 -16.29
C TYR A 129 -15.28 -17.53 -16.86
N VAL A 130 -14.02 -17.37 -16.46
CA VAL A 130 -12.93 -18.26 -16.92
C VAL A 130 -13.09 -19.68 -16.40
N ARG A 131 -13.55 -19.87 -15.16
CA ARG A 131 -13.86 -21.22 -14.63
C ARG A 131 -14.91 -21.92 -15.49
N GLU A 132 -15.98 -21.22 -15.88
CA GLU A 132 -17.02 -21.78 -16.72
C GLU A 132 -16.53 -22.06 -18.15
N ASP A 133 -15.70 -21.18 -18.72
CA ASP A 133 -15.09 -21.43 -20.03
C ASP A 133 -14.16 -22.65 -20.00
N LEU A 134 -13.32 -22.78 -18.97
CA LEU A 134 -12.44 -23.94 -18.80
C LEU A 134 -13.21 -25.24 -18.52
N ARG A 135 -14.38 -25.15 -17.86
CA ARG A 135 -15.28 -26.30 -17.67
C ARG A 135 -15.85 -26.78 -19.00
N ARG A 136 -16.19 -25.85 -19.90
CA ARG A 136 -16.68 -26.16 -21.26
C ARG A 136 -15.57 -26.58 -22.21
N ASN A 137 -14.36 -26.06 -22.01
CA ASN A 137 -13.20 -26.27 -22.87
C ASN A 137 -11.96 -26.73 -22.06
N PRO A 138 -11.93 -27.99 -21.56
CA PRO A 138 -10.86 -28.46 -20.66
C PRO A 138 -9.46 -28.40 -21.28
N GLN A 139 -9.36 -28.50 -22.60
CA GLN A 139 -8.10 -28.43 -23.36
C GLN A 139 -7.37 -27.09 -23.14
N LYS A 140 -8.09 -25.99 -22.84
CA LYS A 140 -7.49 -24.68 -22.59
C LYS A 140 -6.65 -24.63 -21.30
N LYS A 141 -6.80 -25.61 -20.41
CA LYS A 141 -5.93 -25.77 -19.23
C LYS A 141 -4.57 -26.37 -19.58
N LEU A 142 -4.41 -26.96 -20.76
CA LEU A 142 -3.20 -27.69 -21.09
C LEU A 142 -2.21 -26.76 -21.81
N GLN A 143 -1.03 -26.59 -21.23
CA GLN A 143 0.09 -25.95 -21.89
C GLN A 143 1.18 -26.97 -22.20
N THR A 144 1.64 -26.96 -23.45
CA THR A 144 2.74 -27.80 -23.90
C THR A 144 4.02 -26.99 -24.05
N PHE A 145 5.13 -27.49 -23.51
CA PHE A 145 6.45 -26.90 -23.71
C PHE A 145 7.50 -27.98 -23.99
N GLN A 146 8.50 -27.64 -24.81
CA GLN A 146 9.62 -28.52 -25.09
C GLN A 146 10.75 -28.28 -24.08
N GLN A 147 11.23 -29.36 -23.48
CA GLN A 147 12.42 -29.37 -22.63
C GLN A 147 13.41 -30.40 -23.17
N GLY A 148 14.38 -29.93 -23.97
CA GLY A 148 15.28 -30.81 -24.71
C GLY A 148 14.52 -31.64 -25.76
N ASN A 149 14.67 -32.96 -25.73
CA ASN A 149 13.95 -33.89 -26.63
C ASN A 149 12.58 -34.37 -26.08
N GLN A 150 12.09 -33.81 -24.97
CA GLN A 150 10.83 -34.22 -24.35
C GLN A 150 9.77 -33.11 -24.44
N ILE A 151 8.52 -33.50 -24.71
CA ILE A 151 7.34 -32.64 -24.63
C ILE A 151 6.72 -32.83 -23.26
N ILE A 152 6.58 -31.74 -22.50
CA ILE A 152 5.89 -31.74 -21.21
C ILE A 152 4.54 -31.06 -21.39
N ILE A 153 3.50 -31.70 -20.83
CA ILE A 153 2.14 -31.16 -20.77
C ILE A 153 1.88 -30.76 -19.31
N LYS A 154 1.63 -29.47 -19.08
CA LYS A 154 1.23 -28.94 -17.77
C LYS A 154 -0.24 -28.58 -17.79
N GLU A 155 -0.97 -29.01 -16.76
CA GLU A 155 -2.30 -28.47 -16.47
C GLU A 155 -2.16 -27.19 -15.66
N LEU A 156 -2.77 -26.11 -16.16
CA LEU A 156 -2.75 -24.77 -15.58
C LEU A 156 -3.90 -24.58 -14.60
N SER A 157 -3.64 -23.80 -13.54
CA SER A 157 -4.70 -23.25 -12.69
C SER A 157 -5.50 -22.15 -13.42
N VAL A 158 -6.65 -21.76 -12.87
CA VAL A 158 -7.48 -20.66 -13.42
C VAL A 158 -6.70 -19.35 -13.44
N GLU A 159 -5.92 -19.09 -12.39
CA GLU A 159 -5.07 -17.91 -12.27
C GLU A 159 -3.94 -17.92 -13.32
N GLU A 160 -3.32 -19.08 -13.57
CA GLU A 160 -2.27 -19.22 -14.58
C GLU A 160 -2.82 -19.02 -16.02
N VAL A 161 -4.05 -19.47 -16.30
CA VAL A 161 -4.73 -19.22 -17.58
C VAL A 161 -5.00 -17.72 -17.75
N LEU A 162 -5.49 -17.04 -16.71
CA LEU A 162 -5.74 -15.59 -16.73
C LEU A 162 -4.46 -14.76 -16.94
N GLU A 163 -3.31 -15.22 -16.46
CA GLU A 163 -2.03 -14.56 -16.67
C GLU A 163 -1.51 -14.72 -18.11
N GLN A 164 -1.82 -15.84 -18.79
CA GLN A 164 -1.45 -16.05 -20.19
C GLN A 164 -2.25 -15.18 -21.15
N ASP A 165 -3.56 -15.03 -20.92
CA ASP A 165 -4.43 -14.19 -21.76
C ASP A 165 -4.05 -12.70 -21.71
N ARG A 166 -3.29 -12.25 -20.70
CA ARG A 166 -2.78 -10.86 -20.63
C ARG A 166 -1.57 -10.59 -21.52
N VAL A 167 -0.93 -11.61 -22.09
CA VAL A 167 0.31 -11.50 -22.87
C VAL A 167 0.04 -11.46 -24.40
N LEU A 168 -1.23 -11.53 -24.81
CA LEU A 168 -1.69 -11.43 -26.21
C LEU A 168 -2.28 -10.04 -26.50
#